data_AF-A0A9P0Z985-F1
#
_entry.id   AF-A0A9P0Z985-F1
#
_cell.length_a   1.000
_cell.length_b   1.000
_cell.length_c   1.000
_cell.angle_alpha   90.00
_cell.angle_beta   90.00
_cell.angle_gamma   90.00
#
_symmetry.space_group_name_H-M   'P 1'
#
loop_
_entity.id
_entity.type
_entity.pdbx_description
1 polymer ?
#
loop_
_entity_poly.entity_id
_entity_poly.type
_entity_poly.pdbx_seq_one_letter_code
_entity_poly.pdbx_strand_id
1 'polypeptide(L)'
;MQAHQMTKNKRNSKPKWIKPMSRMQRGSFECGYYVMRHMTTIISASVVDSWMEIFNVQDPFSEQDINEIRERWALFFCEATSI
;
A
#
# COMPACT_ATOMS: atom_id res chain seq x y z
N MET A 1 -14.69 -27.68 -9.50
CA MET A 1 -13.55 -26.79 -9.18
C MET A 1 -12.51 -26.96 -10.28
N GLN A 2 -12.47 -26.06 -11.26
CA GLN A 2 -11.43 -26.13 -12.31
C GLN A 2 -10.24 -25.27 -11.88
N ALA A 3 -9.09 -25.91 -11.71
CA ALA A 3 -7.83 -25.23 -11.52
C ALA A 3 -7.49 -24.48 -12.81
N HIS A 4 -7.48 -23.15 -12.75
CA HIS A 4 -6.98 -22.30 -13.83
C HIS A 4 -5.50 -22.64 -14.03
N GLN A 5 -5.20 -23.47 -15.03
CA GLN A 5 -3.85 -23.78 -15.46
C GLN A 5 -3.27 -22.52 -16.08
N MET A 6 -2.52 -21.76 -15.28
CA MET A 6 -1.67 -20.68 -15.80
C MET A 6 -0.55 -21.31 -16.62
N THR A 7 -0.73 -21.35 -17.94
CA THR A 7 0.32 -21.67 -18.91
C THR A 7 1.59 -20.91 -18.56
N LYS A 8 2.67 -21.64 -18.27
CA LYS A 8 4.00 -21.11 -17.99
C LYS A 8 4.62 -20.51 -19.26
N ASN A 9 4.10 -19.38 -19.72
CA ASN A 9 4.83 -18.52 -20.64
C ASN A 9 6.03 -17.96 -19.89
N LYS A 10 7.23 -18.38 -20.28
CA LYS A 10 8.51 -17.91 -19.76
C LYS A 10 8.63 -16.42 -20.10
N ARG A 11 8.12 -15.55 -19.21
CA ARG A 11 8.19 -14.09 -19.36
C ARG A 11 9.65 -13.66 -19.17
N ASN A 12 10.45 -13.71 -20.23
CA ASN A 12 11.76 -13.07 -20.30
C ASN A 12 11.67 -11.52 -20.37
N SER A 13 10.50 -10.93 -20.04
CA SER A 13 10.35 -9.48 -19.96
C SER A 13 10.96 -9.00 -18.65
N LYS A 14 11.92 -8.07 -18.74
CA LYS A 14 12.43 -7.35 -17.57
C LYS A 14 11.27 -6.73 -16.80
N PRO A 15 11.29 -6.72 -15.45
CA PRO A 15 10.30 -6.01 -14.66
C PRO A 15 10.20 -4.56 -15.11
N LYS A 16 8.97 -4.08 -15.32
CA LYS A 16 8.71 -2.66 -15.56
C LYS A 16 8.57 -1.97 -14.22
N TRP A 17 9.52 -1.09 -13.91
CA TRP A 17 9.41 -0.20 -12.76
C TRP A 17 8.46 0.95 -13.07
N ILE A 18 7.55 1.23 -12.16
CA ILE A 18 6.69 2.41 -12.18
C ILE A 18 7.07 3.31 -11.00
N LYS A 19 6.99 4.62 -11.19
CA LYS A 19 7.33 5.62 -10.16
C LYS A 19 6.19 6.66 -10.08
N PRO A 20 5.10 6.36 -9.39
CA PRO A 20 4.04 7.33 -9.16
C PRO A 20 4.57 8.50 -8.32
N MET A 21 4.05 9.71 -8.56
CA MET A 21 4.30 10.87 -7.69
C MET A 21 3.44 10.73 -6.43
N SER A 22 3.86 9.83 -5.54
CA SER A 22 3.17 9.51 -4.29
C SER A 22 3.24 10.64 -3.28
N ARG A 23 2.35 10.55 -2.28
CA ARG A 23 2.24 11.50 -1.19
C ARG A 23 3.58 11.57 -0.48
N MET A 24 4.11 12.78 -0.36
CA MET A 24 5.40 13.00 0.26
C MET A 24 5.20 13.51 1.68
N GLN A 25 5.80 12.83 2.67
CA GLN A 25 5.77 13.31 4.05
C GLN A 25 6.51 14.65 4.17
N ARG A 26 6.03 15.51 5.07
CA ARG A 26 6.70 16.78 5.40
C ARG A 26 7.58 16.70 6.65
N GLY A 27 7.18 15.90 7.64
CA GLY A 27 7.94 15.69 8.87
C GLY A 27 9.01 14.60 8.73
N SER A 28 9.73 14.33 9.81
CA SER A 28 10.84 13.39 9.86
C SER A 28 10.48 12.02 10.44
N PHE A 29 9.24 11.81 10.91
CA PHE A 29 8.88 10.64 11.73
C PHE A 29 7.68 9.87 11.20
N GLU A 30 7.01 10.37 10.17
CA GLU A 30 5.75 9.80 9.68
C GLU A 30 5.94 8.72 8.61
N CYS A 31 7.18 8.44 8.18
CA CYS A 31 7.49 7.51 7.08
C CYS A 31 6.86 6.13 7.25
N GLY A 32 6.87 5.60 8.47
CA GLY A 32 6.25 4.32 8.80
C GLY A 32 4.74 4.31 8.51
N TYR A 33 4.03 5.40 8.83
CA TYR A 33 2.59 5.51 8.57
C TYR A 33 2.27 5.56 7.08
N TYR A 34 3.09 6.26 6.29
CA TYR A 34 2.94 6.28 4.83
C TYR A 34 3.11 4.88 4.23
N VAL A 35 4.15 4.15 4.64
CA VAL A 35 4.39 2.77 4.19
C VAL A 35 3.22 1.87 4.58
N MET A 36 2.75 1.93 5.83
CA MET A 36 1.62 1.11 6.30
C MET A 36 0.34 1.38 5.52
N ARG A 37 0.03 2.65 5.23
CA ARG A 37 -1.13 3.01 4.40
C ARG A 37 -0.97 2.50 2.98
N HIS A 38 0.19 2.69 2.34
CA HIS A 38 0.43 2.20 0.99
C HIS A 38 0.32 0.68 0.88
N MET A 39 0.88 -0.08 1.83
CA MET A 39 0.78 -1.54 1.84
C MET A 39 -0.68 -2.00 2.00
N THR A 40 -1.43 -1.37 2.89
CA THR A 40 -2.87 -1.64 3.04
C THR A 40 -3.62 -1.36 1.73
N THR A 41 -3.32 -0.25 1.05
CA THR A 41 -3.90 0.09 -0.24
C THR A 41 -3.56 -0.96 -1.30
N ILE A 42 -2.31 -1.42 -1.39
CA ILE A 42 -1.90 -2.46 -2.36
C ILE A 42 -2.69 -3.75 -2.16
N ILE A 43 -2.81 -4.20 -0.91
CA ILE A 43 -3.51 -5.46 -0.58
C ILE A 43 -5.01 -5.33 -0.81
N SER A 44 -5.58 -4.15 -0.56
CA SER A 44 -7.01 -3.90 -0.71
C SER A 44 -7.41 -3.59 -2.15
N ALA A 45 -6.48 -3.09 -2.96
CA ALA A 45 -6.73 -2.72 -4.35
C ALA A 45 -6.86 -3.98 -5.20
N SER A 46 -8.05 -4.19 -5.76
CA SER A 46 -8.33 -5.29 -6.69
C SER A 46 -7.88 -4.95 -8.12
N VAL A 47 -6.66 -4.42 -8.29
CA VAL A 47 -6.09 -3.98 -9.58
C VAL A 47 -4.71 -4.60 -9.83
N VAL A 48 -4.29 -4.63 -11.08
CA VAL A 48 -2.99 -5.20 -11.49
C VAL A 48 -2.08 -4.22 -12.25
N ASP A 49 -2.63 -3.16 -12.84
CA ASP A 49 -1.93 -2.25 -13.76
C ASP A 49 -2.20 -0.74 -13.53
N SER A 50 -3.30 -0.34 -12.87
CA SER A 50 -3.67 1.06 -12.58
C SER A 50 -2.98 1.70 -11.36
N TRP A 51 -1.78 1.25 -11.00
CA TRP A 51 -1.08 1.74 -9.81
C TRP A 51 -0.66 3.22 -9.88
N MET A 52 -0.43 3.75 -11.08
CA MET A 52 -0.19 5.19 -11.26
C MET A 52 -1.41 6.01 -10.84
N GLU A 53 -2.62 5.58 -11.19
CA GLU A 53 -3.84 6.31 -10.84
C GLU A 53 -4.09 6.30 -9.33
N ILE A 54 -3.80 5.17 -8.67
CA ILE A 54 -3.98 5.00 -7.22
C ILE A 54 -2.98 5.85 -6.43
N PHE A 55 -1.72 5.90 -6.85
CA PHE A 55 -0.65 6.50 -6.06
C PHE A 55 -0.21 7.89 -6.54
N ASN A 56 -0.65 8.41 -7.68
CA ASN A 56 -0.19 9.70 -8.20
C ASN A 56 -0.92 10.90 -7.56
N VAL A 57 -0.90 10.95 -6.23
CA VAL A 57 -1.41 12.03 -5.40
C VAL A 57 -0.25 12.57 -4.58
N GLN A 58 0.03 13.87 -4.69
CA GLN A 58 1.20 14.48 -4.03
C GLN A 58 0.89 15.11 -2.68
N ASP A 59 -0.38 15.38 -2.39
CA ASP A 59 -0.79 15.99 -1.13
C ASP A 59 -0.35 15.10 0.04
N PRO A 60 0.42 15.61 1.01
CA PRO A 60 0.75 14.88 2.21
C PRO A 60 -0.51 14.40 2.93
N PHE A 61 -0.41 13.31 3.66
CA PHE A 61 -1.43 12.96 4.63
C PHE A 61 -1.57 14.08 5.67
N SER A 62 -2.81 14.43 5.97
CA SER A 62 -3.13 15.33 7.07
C SER A 62 -2.80 14.68 8.41
N GLU A 63 -2.74 15.48 9.47
CA GLU A 63 -2.59 14.93 10.83
C GLU A 63 -3.70 13.94 11.17
N GLN A 64 -4.93 14.23 10.74
CA GLN A 64 -6.06 13.33 10.89
C GLN A 64 -5.83 11.98 10.18
N ASP A 65 -5.40 12.00 8.93
CA ASP A 65 -5.09 10.77 8.18
C ASP A 65 -4.03 9.91 8.91
N ILE A 66 -3.02 10.56 9.48
CA ILE A 66 -1.96 9.90 10.25
C ILE A 66 -2.50 9.33 11.56
N ASN A 67 -3.35 10.06 12.27
CA ASN A 67 -3.99 9.61 13.50
C ASN A 67 -4.87 8.38 13.24
N GLU A 68 -5.66 8.38 12.17
CA GLU A 68 -6.47 7.23 11.77
C GLU A 68 -5.62 5.98 11.48
N ILE A 69 -4.48 6.14 10.78
CA ILE A 69 -3.55 5.03 10.55
C ILE A 69 -3.03 4.51 11.89
N ARG A 70 -2.59 5.42 12.78
CA ARG A 70 -2.04 5.06 14.08
C ARG A 70 -3.04 4.28 14.93
N GLU A 71 -4.26 4.79 15.07
CA GLU A 71 -5.32 4.17 15.88
C GLU A 71 -5.68 2.79 15.34
N ARG A 72 -5.87 2.66 14.02
CA ARG A 72 -6.17 1.37 13.39
C ARG A 72 -5.12 0.30 13.72
N TRP A 73 -3.84 0.64 13.57
CA TRP A 73 -2.76 -0.32 13.83
C TRP A 73 -2.54 -0.55 15.34
N ALA A 74 -2.67 0.49 16.17
CA ALA A 74 -2.60 0.34 17.62
C ALA A 74 -3.68 -0.61 18.14
N LEU A 75 -4.94 -0.44 17.69
CA LEU A 75 -6.05 -1.34 18.04
C LEU A 75 -5.74 -2.78 17.61
N PHE A 76 -5.34 -2.98 16.35
CA PHE A 76 -4.98 -4.31 15.85
C PHE A 76 -3.87 -4.98 16.68
N PHE A 77 -2.81 -4.24 17.02
CA PHE A 77 -1.72 -4.78 17.82
C PHE A 77 -2.13 -5.05 19.27
N CYS A 78 -2.91 -4.16 19.89
CA CYS A 78 -3.40 -4.36 21.25
C CYS A 78 -4.33 -5.58 21.35
N GLU A 79 -5.23 -5.77 20.38
CA GLU A 79 -6.08 -6.96 20.29
C GLU A 79 -5.25 -8.22 20.05
N ALA A 80 -4.28 -8.18 19.14
CA ALA A 80 -3.39 -9.31 18.84
C ALA A 80 -2.47 -9.70 20.01
N THR A 81 -2.27 -8.81 20.97
CA THR A 81 -1.46 -9.08 22.18
C THR A 81 -2.32 -9.51 23.37
N SER A 82 -3.65 -9.50 23.24
CA SER A 82 -4.59 -9.98 24.28
C SER A 82 -4.86 -11.49 24.18
N ILE A 83 -3.93 -12.25 23.63
CA ILE A 83 -4.00 -13.71 23.42
C ILE A 83 -3.28 -14.43 24.56
#